data_AF-A0A2N2I452-F1
#
_entry.id   AF-A0A2N2I452-F1
#
_cell.length_a   1.000
_cell.length_b   1.000
_cell.length_c   1.000
_cell.angle_alpha   90.00
_cell.angle_beta   90.00
_cell.angle_gamma   90.00
#
_symmetry.space_group_name_H-M   'P 1'
#
loop_
_entity.id
_entity.type
_entity.pdbx_description
1 polymer ?
#
loop_
_entity_poly.entity_id
_entity_poly.type
_entity_poly.pdbx_seq_one_letter_code
_entity_poly.pdbx_strand_id
1 'polypeptide(L)'
;MPCDAACLLRKEGDVLVPVAARGLVPDTLGRRFALAEHPRLNILAHAREPVLFPRETELPDPFDGLVAMDPTALHRVHACLGCPLDVEGQR
;
A
#
# COMPACT_ATOMS: atom_id res chain seq x y z
N MET A 1 3.72 3.63 16.56
CA MET A 1 3.98 2.20 16.30
C MET A 1 5.12 2.12 15.28
N PRO A 2 6.10 1.22 15.41
CA PRO A 2 7.08 1.03 14.35
C PRO A 2 6.35 0.44 13.12
N CYS A 3 6.60 1.01 11.94
CA CYS A 3 6.19 0.43 10.67
C CYS A 3 7.45 0.03 9.89
N ASP A 4 7.48 -1.16 9.33
CA ASP A 4 8.63 -1.65 8.56
C ASP A 4 8.72 -0.94 7.20
N ALA A 5 7.56 -0.56 6.64
CA ALA A 5 7.46 0.15 5.37
C ALA A 5 6.25 1.09 5.32
N ALA A 6 6.33 2.10 4.46
CA ALA A 6 5.23 3.02 4.14
C ALA A 6 5.32 3.46 2.68
N CYS A 7 4.16 3.62 2.02
CA CYS A 7 4.07 4.15 0.67
C CYS A 7 2.94 5.16 0.56
N LEU A 8 3.22 6.31 -0.05
CA LEU A 8 2.21 7.28 -0.46
C LEU A 8 1.90 7.03 -1.93
N LEU A 9 0.61 6.86 -2.21
CA LEU A 9 0.06 6.58 -3.53
C LEU A 9 -0.83 7.74 -3.96
N ARG A 10 -0.75 8.14 -5.22
CA ARG A 10 -1.69 9.06 -5.86
C ARG A 10 -2.64 8.27 -6.76
N LYS A 11 -3.93 8.59 -6.71
CA LYS A 11 -4.93 7.99 -7.60
C LYS A 11 -4.94 8.69 -8.95
N GLU A 12 -4.77 7.93 -10.02
CA GLU A 12 -4.85 8.38 -11.41
C GLU A 12 -5.86 7.48 -12.15
N GLY A 13 -7.13 7.91 -12.17
CA GLY A 13 -8.22 7.06 -12.66
C GLY A 13 -8.38 5.80 -11.80
N ASP A 14 -8.24 4.62 -12.42
CA ASP A 14 -8.30 3.31 -11.75
C ASP A 14 -6.93 2.72 -11.42
N VAL A 15 -5.89 3.56 -11.40
CA VAL A 15 -4.51 3.17 -11.09
C VAL A 15 -4.02 3.99 -9.90
N LEU A 16 -3.23 3.36 -9.03
CA LEU A 16 -2.48 4.03 -7.97
C LEU A 16 -1.00 4.07 -8.33
N VAL A 17 -0.41 5.25 -8.23
CA VAL A 17 0.99 5.52 -8.57
C VAL A 17 1.75 5.90 -7.29
N PRO A 18 2.81 5.16 -6.92
CA PRO A 18 3.71 5.53 -5.84
C PRO A 18 4.39 6.87 -6.08
N VAL A 19 4.25 7.79 -5.13
CA VAL A 19 4.92 9.10 -5.18
C VAL A 19 5.99 9.24 -4.09
N ALA A 20 5.88 8.47 -3.01
CA ALA A 20 6.91 8.34 -1.99
C ALA A 20 6.87 6.94 -1.38
N ALA A 21 8.03 6.42 -0.99
CA ALA A 21 8.14 5.14 -0.31
C ALA A 21 9.30 5.17 0.70
N ARG A 22 9.13 4.45 1.81
CA ARG A 22 10.15 4.21 2.83
C ARG A 22 10.07 2.75 3.26
N GLY A 23 11.23 2.09 3.41
CA GLY A 23 11.28 0.67 3.79
C GLY A 23 10.85 -0.30 2.68
N LEU A 24 10.63 0.21 1.45
CA LEU A 24 10.36 -0.58 0.26
C LEU A 24 11.56 -0.51 -0.69
N VAL A 25 11.69 -1.50 -1.58
CA VAL A 25 12.71 -1.52 -2.62
C VAL A 25 12.54 -0.32 -3.56
N PRO A 26 13.64 0.27 -4.09
CA PRO A 26 13.58 1.45 -4.95
C PRO A 26 12.66 1.28 -6.17
N ASP A 27 12.62 0.08 -6.74
CA ASP A 27 11.75 -0.29 -7.86
C ASP A 27 10.26 -0.02 -7.61
N THR A 28 9.85 0.08 -6.35
CA THR A 28 8.46 0.42 -5.98
C THR A 28 8.00 1.72 -6.62
N LEU A 29 8.86 2.75 -6.70
CA LEU A 29 8.49 4.05 -7.29
C LEU A 29 8.24 4.00 -8.79
N GLY A 30 8.72 2.96 -9.49
CA GLY A 30 8.46 2.75 -10.92
C GLY A 30 7.18 1.97 -11.21
N ARG A 31 6.49 1.47 -10.17
CA ARG A 31 5.31 0.60 -10.32
C ARG A 31 4.04 1.40 -10.54
N ARG A 32 3.03 0.70 -11.05
CA ARG A 32 1.65 1.16 -11.16
C ARG A 32 0.76 0.03 -10.67
N PHE A 33 -0.20 0.35 -9.81
CA PHE A 33 -1.09 -0.63 -9.21
C PHE A 33 -2.51 -0.43 -9.75
N ALA A 34 -2.98 -1.33 -10.62
CA ALA A 34 -4.36 -1.29 -11.11
C ALA A 34 -5.31 -1.72 -9.99
N LEU A 35 -6.34 -0.91 -9.67
CA LEU A 35 -7.26 -1.22 -8.56
C LEU A 35 -7.94 -2.57 -8.74
N ALA A 36 -8.26 -2.95 -9.97
CA ALA A 36 -8.87 -4.24 -10.30
C ALA A 36 -8.00 -5.46 -9.93
N GLU A 37 -6.68 -5.28 -9.84
CA GLU A 37 -5.71 -6.35 -9.55
C GLU A 37 -5.31 -6.39 -8.07
N HIS A 38 -5.65 -5.35 -7.30
CA HIS A 38 -5.19 -5.17 -5.93
C HIS A 38 -6.35 -4.93 -4.97
N PRO A 39 -6.99 -5.98 -4.43
CA PRO A 39 -8.21 -5.85 -3.63
C PRO A 39 -8.04 -4.98 -2.39
N ARG A 40 -6.89 -5.06 -1.69
CA ARG A 40 -6.61 -4.19 -0.54
C ARG A 40 -6.56 -2.72 -0.95
N LEU A 41 -5.89 -2.40 -2.06
CA LEU A 41 -5.82 -1.04 -2.58
C LEU A 41 -7.18 -0.57 -3.11
N ASN A 42 -7.97 -1.45 -3.72
CA ASN A 42 -9.32 -1.13 -4.16
C ASN A 42 -10.22 -0.73 -2.98
N ILE A 43 -10.18 -1.49 -1.89
CA ILE A 43 -10.88 -1.14 -0.66
C ILE A 43 -10.39 0.22 -0.14
N LEU A 44 -9.06 0.42 -0.07
CA LEU A 44 -8.46 1.67 0.38
C LEU A 44 -8.74 2.87 -0.51
N ALA A 45 -8.99 2.67 -1.80
CA ALA A 45 -9.32 3.74 -2.76
C ALA A 45 -10.79 4.16 -2.70
N HIS A 46 -11.65 3.37 -2.06
CA HIS A 46 -13.08 3.65 -1.90
C HIS A 46 -13.48 3.92 -0.43
N ALA A 47 -12.61 3.61 0.54
CA ALA A 47 -12.83 3.89 1.95
C ALA A 47 -12.91 5.40 2.23
N ARG A 48 -13.68 5.79 3.25
CA ARG A 48 -13.73 7.18 3.77
C ARG A 48 -12.99 7.34 5.09
N GLU A 49 -12.66 6.22 5.73
CA GLU A 49 -11.96 6.16 7.01
C GLU A 49 -10.73 5.25 6.86
N PRO A 50 -9.75 5.36 7.76
CA PRO A 50 -8.62 4.44 7.78
C PRO A 50 -9.06 2.98 7.85
N VAL A 51 -8.43 2.10 7.07
CA VAL A 51 -8.70 0.67 7.06
C VAL A 51 -7.49 -0.08 7.55
N LEU A 52 -7.68 -0.90 8.59
CA LEU A 52 -6.70 -1.85 9.08
C LEU A 52 -6.98 -3.23 8.47
N PHE A 53 -6.01 -3.77 7.75
CA PHE A 53 -5.98 -5.16 7.29
C PHE A 53 -5.22 -6.00 8.33
N PRO A 54 -5.92 -6.84 9.11
CA PRO A 54 -5.31 -7.67 10.14
C PRO A 54 -4.45 -8.76 9.50
N ARG A 55 -3.62 -9.42 10.31
CA ARG A 55 -2.66 -10.42 9.83
C ARG A 55 -3.28 -11.65 9.21
N GLU A 56 -4.49 -11.96 9.64
CA GLU A 56 -5.27 -13.11 9.21
C GLU A 56 -6.01 -12.85 7.89
N THR A 57 -5.89 -11.64 7.32
CA THR A 57 -6.57 -11.33 6.07
C THR A 57 -6.01 -12.16 4.91
N GLU A 58 -6.90 -12.85 4.19
CA GLU A 58 -6.54 -13.68 3.03
C GLU A 58 -6.34 -12.85 1.75
N LEU A 59 -6.67 -11.56 1.77
CA LEU A 59 -6.48 -10.69 0.63
C LEU A 59 -4.98 -10.53 0.33
N PRO A 60 -4.52 -10.68 -0.92
CA PRO A 60 -3.11 -10.47 -1.26
C PRO A 60 -2.67 -9.03 -0.97
N ASP A 61 -1.45 -8.85 -0.46
CA ASP A 61 -0.88 -7.52 -0.25
C ASP A 61 -0.18 -7.01 -1.51
N PRO A 62 -0.45 -5.77 -1.95
CA PRO A 62 0.20 -5.19 -3.14
C PRO A 62 1.73 -5.04 -3.00
N PHE A 63 2.26 -5.03 -1.77
CA PHE A 63 3.67 -4.83 -1.48
C PHE A 63 4.40 -6.12 -1.08
N ASP A 64 3.76 -7.29 -1.20
CA ASP A 64 4.45 -8.57 -1.00
C ASP A 64 5.68 -8.67 -1.92
N GLY A 65 6.84 -9.00 -1.34
CA GLY A 65 8.13 -9.03 -2.03
C GLY A 65 8.75 -7.66 -2.35
N LEU A 66 8.12 -6.54 -1.95
CA LEU A 66 8.63 -5.18 -2.16
C LEU A 66 9.21 -4.54 -0.90
N VAL A 67 9.09 -5.17 0.26
CA VAL A 67 9.74 -4.70 1.50
C VAL A 67 11.25 -4.84 1.33
N ALA A 68 11.99 -3.75 1.55
CA ALA A 68 13.44 -3.77 1.43
C ALA A 68 13.99 -4.80 2.44
N MET A 69 14.87 -5.68 1.94
CA MET A 69 15.46 -6.77 2.72
C MET A 69 16.18 -6.23 3.97
N ASP A 70 15.52 -6.28 5.12
CA ASP A 70 16.19 -6.49 6.39
C ASP A 70 16.39 -8.01 6.53
N PRO A 71 17.53 -8.53 7.02
CA PRO A 71 17.71 -9.95 7.32
C PRO A 71 16.63 -10.53 8.25
N THR A 72 15.90 -9.67 8.97
CA THR A 72 14.75 -9.98 9.82
C THR A 72 13.40 -9.62 9.21
N ALA A 73 13.37 -8.94 8.05
CA ALA A 73 12.14 -8.56 7.37
C ALA A 73 11.42 -9.79 6.82
N LEU A 74 10.12 -9.83 7.09
CA LEU A 74 9.25 -10.88 6.63
C LEU A 74 8.97 -10.70 5.13
N HIS A 75 9.13 -11.78 4.34
CA HIS A 75 8.84 -11.80 2.90
C HIS A 75 7.37 -11.49 2.54
N ARG A 76 6.48 -11.51 3.53
CA ARG A 76 5.06 -11.20 3.41
C ARG A 76 4.70 -10.01 4.31
N VAL A 77 3.85 -9.14 3.82
CA VAL A 77 3.28 -8.06 4.64
C VAL A 77 2.24 -8.66 5.58
N HIS A 78 2.55 -8.61 6.88
CA HIS A 78 1.76 -9.27 7.92
C HIS A 78 0.64 -8.41 8.49
N ALA A 79 0.67 -7.09 8.34
CA ALA A 79 -0.44 -6.22 8.70
C ALA A 79 -0.27 -4.92 7.92
N CYS A 80 -1.37 -4.38 7.41
CA CYS A 80 -1.33 -3.14 6.64
C CYS A 80 -2.40 -2.18 7.16
N LEU A 81 -2.05 -0.91 7.31
CA LEU A 81 -2.99 0.17 7.55
C LEU A 81 -2.93 1.10 6.34
N GLY A 82 -4.07 1.42 5.75
CA GLY A 82 -4.15 2.48 4.75
C GLY A 82 -5.10 3.58 5.20
N CYS A 83 -4.69 4.82 4.95
CA CYS A 83 -5.47 6.00 5.26
C CYS A 83 -5.80 6.74 3.95
N PRO A 84 -7.08 6.95 3.62
CA PRO A 84 -7.43 7.85 2.53
C PRO A 84 -7.01 9.29 2.86
N LEU A 85 -6.39 9.96 1.90
CA LEU A 85 -6.03 11.36 2.01
C LEU A 85 -6.77 12.12 0.93
N ASP A 86 -7.62 13.07 1.33
CA ASP A 86 -8.28 14.00 0.43
C ASP A 86 -7.70 15.40 0.66
N VAL A 87 -7.05 15.96 -0.35
CA VAL A 87 -6.56 17.34 -0.35
C VAL A 87 -7.49 18.14 -1.25
N GLU A 88 -8.23 19.09 -0.66
CA GLU A 88 -9.15 19.97 -1.40
C GLU A 88 -10.21 19.22 -2.24
N GLY A 89 -10.63 18.04 -1.80
CA GLY A 89 -11.59 17.18 -2.50
C GLY A 89 -10.99 16.32 -3.62
N GLN A 90 -9.66 16.27 -3.72
CA GLN A 90 -8.92 15.38 -4.62
C GLN A 90 -8.18 14.32 -3.81
N ARG A 91 -8.20 13.09 -4.32
CA ARG A 91 -7.63 11.89 -3.71
C ARG A 91 -6.45 11.34 -4.49
#